data_AF-E6PME6-F1
#
_entry.id   AF-E6PME6-F1
#
_cell.length_a   1.000
_cell.length_b   1.000
_cell.length_c   1.000
_cell.angle_alpha   90.00
_cell.angle_beta   90.00
_cell.angle_gamma   90.00
#
_symmetry.space_group_name_H-M   'P 1'
#
loop_
_entity.id
_entity.type
_entity.pdbx_description
1 polymer ?
#
loop_
_entity_poly.entity_id
_entity_poly.type
_entity_poly.pdbx_seq_one_letter_code
_entity_poly.pdbx_strand_id
1 'polypeptide(L)'
;MTFDIDANGILHVSAKDNQTGKEQSIKITASSGLSEEEIKRMIQEAEAHAADDKKARALIEARNEADASVHGARKAVEEHAAAPEHDKTKVTEAISAVENAAKGEDVEAIKGAVATLITPQRHPPSPKF
;
A
#
# COMPACT_ATOMS: atom_id res chain seq x y z
N MET A 1 35.19 0.16 42.81
CA MET A 1 34.81 0.20 41.39
C MET A 1 33.33 -0.09 41.32
N THR A 2 32.54 0.80 40.72
CA THR A 2 31.09 0.69 40.66
C THR A 2 30.65 0.72 39.20
N PHE A 3 29.81 -0.25 38.82
CA PHE A 3 29.20 -0.33 37.51
C PHE A 3 27.70 -0.07 37.71
N ASP A 4 27.19 0.95 37.04
CA ASP A 4 25.77 1.27 37.03
C ASP A 4 25.26 1.23 35.59
N ILE A 5 24.15 0.54 35.37
CA ILE A 5 23.50 0.41 34.07
C ILE A 5 22.15 1.11 34.19
N ASP A 6 21.96 2.18 33.43
CA ASP A 6 20.71 2.93 33.43
C ASP A 6 19.65 2.26 32.53
N ALA A 7 18.38 2.65 32.67
CA ALA A 7 17.27 2.09 31.89
C ALA A 7 17.38 2.29 30.36
N ASN A 8 18.24 3.23 29.92
CA ASN A 8 18.57 3.47 28.51
C ASN A 8 19.77 2.63 28.02
N GLY A 9 20.32 1.74 28.86
CA GLY A 9 21.44 0.85 28.51
C GLY A 9 22.81 1.52 28.51
N ILE A 10 22.96 2.71 29.12
CA ILE A 10 24.25 3.39 29.24
C ILE A 10 24.99 2.82 30.44
N LEU A 11 26.23 2.37 30.22
CA LEU A 11 27.11 1.88 31.27
C LEU A 11 27.89 3.05 31.86
N HIS A 12 27.64 3.33 33.13
CA HIS A 12 28.37 4.28 33.94
C HIS A 12 29.45 3.54 34.74
N VAL A 13 30.71 3.76 34.38
CA VAL A 13 31.86 3.21 35.13
C VAL A 13 32.44 4.31 36.00
N SER A 14 32.31 4.12 37.32
CA SER A 14 32.90 5.03 38.31
C SER A 14 33.96 4.30 39.11
N ALA A 15 35.20 4.78 39.02
CA ALA A 15 36.31 4.31 39.82
C ALA A 15 36.73 5.41 40.81
N LYS A 16 36.62 5.09 42.10
CA LYS A 16 37.12 5.93 43.20
C LYS A 16 38.38 5.32 43.75
N ASP A 17 39.49 6.05 43.67
CA ASP A 17 40.75 5.67 44.31
C ASP A 17 40.72 6.09 45.79
N ASN A 18 40.81 5.11 46.69
CA ASN A 18 40.60 5.31 48.12
C ASN A 18 41.81 5.95 48.84
N GLN A 19 42.92 6.14 48.11
CA GLN A 19 44.18 6.67 48.66
C GLN A 19 44.37 8.15 48.30
N THR A 20 43.86 8.58 47.14
CA THR A 20 43.98 9.97 46.65
C THR A 20 42.67 10.74 46.63
N GLY A 21 41.52 10.07 46.85
CA GLY A 21 40.18 10.68 46.84
C GLY A 21 39.73 11.16 45.46
N LYS A 22 40.53 10.94 44.41
CA LYS A 22 40.20 11.33 43.04
C LYS A 22 39.20 10.34 42.44
N GLU A 23 38.11 10.89 41.94
CA GLU A 23 37.07 10.15 41.25
C GLU A 23 37.25 10.36 39.74
N GLN A 24 37.39 9.28 38.98
CA GLN A 24 37.33 9.31 37.52
C GLN A 24 36.08 8.57 37.06
N SER A 25 35.18 9.30 36.41
CA SER A 25 33.97 8.76 35.79
C SER A 25 34.16 8.67 34.28
N ILE A 26 33.98 7.48 33.72
CA ILE A 26 33.96 7.25 32.27
C ILE A 26 32.55 6.82 31.90
N LYS A 27 31.88 7.63 31.07
CA LYS A 27 30.57 7.30 30.50
C LYS A 27 30.81 6.53 29.20
N ILE A 28 30.56 5.22 29.22
CA ILE A 28 30.61 4.40 28.02
C ILE A 28 29.19 4.29 27.50
N THR A 29 28.82 5.17 26.57
CA THR A 29 27.62 5.00 25.75
C THR A 29 27.81 3.77 24.88
N ALA A 30 26.95 2.76 25.06
CA ALA A 30 26.85 1.64 24.13
C ALA A 30 26.39 2.20 22.78
N SER A 31 27.34 2.52 21.88
CA SER A 31 27.05 2.83 20.48
C SER A 31 26.72 1.53 19.74
N SER A 32 25.72 0.79 20.22
CA SER A 32 25.26 -0.45 19.60
C SER A 32 24.07 -0.11 18.69
N GLY A 33 24.35 0.03 17.41
CA GLY A 33 23.34 -0.16 16.37
C GLY A 33 23.42 0.85 15.24
N LEU A 34 22.86 2.04 15.47
CA LEU A 34 22.58 3.03 14.43
C LEU A 34 22.65 4.42 15.05
N SER A 35 23.24 5.38 14.35
CA SER A 35 23.18 6.80 14.71
C SER A 35 21.75 7.34 14.59
N GLU A 36 21.42 8.43 15.28
CA GLU A 36 20.09 9.08 15.16
C GLU A 36 19.76 9.46 13.70
N GLU A 37 20.78 9.74 12.89
CA GLU A 37 20.66 10.00 11.45
C GLU A 37 20.27 8.74 10.67
N GLU A 38 20.87 7.59 10.98
CA GLU A 38 20.50 6.31 10.38
C GLU A 38 19.08 5.88 10.79
N ILE A 39 18.68 6.11 12.04
CA ILE A 39 17.32 5.83 12.51
C ILE A 39 16.30 6.66 11.72
N LYS A 40 16.55 7.97 11.55
CA LYS A 40 15.66 8.84 10.74
C LYS A 40 15.59 8.40 9.29
N ARG A 41 16.73 8.02 8.71
CA ARG A 41 16.79 7.53 7.33
C ARG A 41 16.00 6.24 7.16
N MET A 42 16.15 5.29 8.09
CA MET A 42 15.38 4.04 8.07
C MET A 42 13.87 4.27 8.24
N ILE A 43 13.45 5.25 9.04
CA ILE A 43 12.03 5.62 9.17
C ILE A 43 11.49 6.19 7.86
N GLN A 44 12.20 7.12 7.23
CA GLN A 44 11.78 7.68 5.93
C GLN A 44 11.74 6.63 4.82
N GLU A 45 12.73 5.74 4.76
CA GLU A 45 12.75 4.64 3.79
C GLU A 45 11.58 3.68 4.05
N ALA A 46 11.30 3.33 5.30
CA ALA A 46 10.17 2.48 5.66
C ALA A 46 8.81 3.12 5.30
N GLU A 47 8.63 4.43 5.52
CA GLU A 47 7.41 5.15 5.14
C GLU A 47 7.22 5.22 3.62
N ALA A 48 8.31 5.45 2.86
CA ALA A 48 8.27 5.47 1.40
C ALA A 48 7.90 4.09 0.84
N HIS A 49 8.54 3.03 1.32
CA HIS A 49 8.22 1.66 0.91
C HIS A 49 6.79 1.28 1.31
N ALA A 50 6.32 1.64 2.50
CA ALA A 50 4.94 1.40 2.90
C ALA A 50 3.90 2.07 1.99
N ALA A 51 4.22 3.22 1.39
CA ALA A 51 3.36 3.88 0.41
C ALA A 51 3.37 3.17 -0.94
N ASP A 52 4.54 2.73 -1.42
CA ASP A 52 4.68 1.96 -2.65
C ASP A 52 4.02 0.57 -2.54
N ASP A 53 4.20 -0.14 -1.43
CA ASP A 53 3.51 -1.40 -1.12
C ASP A 53 1.99 -1.22 -1.11
N LYS A 54 1.49 -0.12 -0.54
CA LYS A 54 0.05 0.21 -0.58
C LYS A 54 -0.45 0.42 -2.00
N LYS A 55 0.30 1.12 -2.86
CA LYS A 55 -0.07 1.33 -4.26
C LYS A 55 -0.05 0.02 -5.05
N ALA A 56 1.00 -0.77 -4.89
CA ALA A 56 1.11 -2.09 -5.54
C ALA A 56 -0.03 -3.01 -5.11
N ARG A 57 -0.35 -3.05 -3.82
CA ARG A 57 -1.48 -3.81 -3.29
C ARG A 57 -2.81 -3.31 -3.85
N ALA A 58 -3.04 -2.00 -3.89
CA ALA A 58 -4.25 -1.41 -4.45
C ALA A 58 -4.42 -1.73 -5.94
N LEU A 59 -3.32 -1.78 -6.71
CA LEU A 59 -3.34 -2.19 -8.11
C LEU A 59 -3.71 -3.66 -8.29
N ILE A 60 -3.12 -4.55 -7.50
CA ILE A 60 -3.44 -5.98 -7.54
C ILE A 60 -4.92 -6.20 -7.15
N GLU A 61 -5.38 -5.53 -6.10
CA GLU A 61 -6.77 -5.61 -5.64
C GLU A 61 -7.75 -5.11 -6.72
N ALA A 62 -7.45 -3.99 -7.36
CA ALA A 62 -8.25 -3.47 -8.47
C ALA A 62 -8.26 -4.42 -9.67
N ARG A 63 -7.12 -5.04 -10.02
CA ARG A 63 -7.06 -6.05 -11.09
C ARG A 63 -7.89 -7.29 -10.76
N ASN A 64 -7.85 -7.77 -9.52
CA ASN A 64 -8.65 -8.93 -9.10
C ASN A 64 -10.15 -8.61 -9.10
N GLU A 65 -10.54 -7.42 -8.64
CA GLU A 65 -11.93 -6.96 -8.70
C GLU A 65 -12.42 -6.82 -10.15
N ALA A 66 -11.56 -6.31 -11.03
CA ALA A 66 -11.84 -6.20 -12.46
C ALA A 66 -12.04 -7.56 -13.11
N ASP A 67 -11.16 -8.53 -12.85
CA ASP A 67 -11.27 -9.88 -13.39
C ASP A 67 -12.54 -10.59 -12.90
N ALA A 68 -12.83 -10.49 -11.60
CA ALA A 68 -14.06 -11.03 -11.01
C ALA A 68 -15.32 -10.42 -11.66
N SER A 69 -15.32 -9.11 -11.89
CA SER A 69 -16.42 -8.38 -12.53
C SER A 69 -16.60 -8.77 -14.00
N VAL A 70 -15.49 -8.90 -14.75
CA VAL A 70 -15.50 -9.37 -16.14
C VAL A 70 -16.05 -10.78 -16.23
N HIS A 71 -15.62 -11.68 -15.35
CA HIS A 71 -16.10 -13.05 -15.31
C HIS A 71 -17.61 -13.11 -15.03
N GLY A 72 -18.07 -12.35 -14.03
CA GLY A 72 -19.49 -12.23 -13.69
C GLY A 72 -20.31 -11.66 -14.85
N ALA A 73 -19.83 -10.63 -15.53
CA ALA A 73 -20.51 -10.02 -16.67
C ALA A 73 -20.55 -10.95 -17.89
N ARG A 74 -19.46 -11.67 -18.20
CA ARG A 74 -19.46 -12.69 -19.26
C ARG A 74 -20.48 -13.78 -18.98
N LYS A 75 -20.52 -14.27 -17.74
CA LYS A 75 -21.49 -15.28 -17.31
C LYS A 75 -22.91 -14.76 -17.42
N ALA A 76 -23.18 -13.51 -16.99
CA ALA A 76 -24.48 -12.90 -17.13
C ALA A 76 -24.91 -12.77 -18.60
N VAL A 77 -24.00 -12.42 -19.53
CA VAL A 77 -24.32 -12.39 -20.97
C VAL A 77 -24.67 -13.78 -21.50
N GLU A 78 -23.98 -14.82 -21.03
CA GLU A 78 -24.24 -16.22 -21.41
C GLU A 78 -25.58 -16.73 -20.84
N GLU A 79 -25.85 -16.48 -19.55
CA GLU A 79 -27.11 -16.84 -18.89
C GLU A 79 -28.30 -16.05 -19.44
N HIS A 80 -28.08 -14.80 -19.85
CA HIS A 80 -29.06 -13.94 -20.50
C HIS A 80 -28.89 -13.95 -22.03
N ALA A 81 -28.72 -15.13 -22.63
CA ALA A 81 -28.68 -15.29 -24.09
C ALA A 81 -29.99 -14.85 -24.79
N ALA A 82 -31.10 -14.65 -24.06
CA ALA A 82 -32.33 -14.06 -24.59
C ALA A 82 -32.35 -12.51 -24.60
N ALA A 83 -31.32 -11.86 -24.03
CA ALA A 83 -31.22 -10.40 -23.99
C ALA A 83 -31.03 -9.78 -25.39
N PRO A 84 -31.41 -8.51 -25.58
CA PRO A 84 -31.22 -7.79 -26.83
C PRO A 84 -29.73 -7.79 -27.24
N GLU A 85 -29.47 -7.98 -28.53
CA GLU A 85 -28.11 -8.02 -29.07
C GLU A 85 -27.32 -6.74 -28.76
N HIS A 86 -28.00 -5.59 -28.80
CA HIS A 86 -27.46 -4.30 -28.41
C HIS A 86 -26.95 -4.24 -26.95
N ASP A 87 -27.64 -4.88 -25.99
CA ASP A 87 -27.17 -4.94 -24.60
C ASP A 87 -25.99 -5.88 -24.45
N LYS A 88 -25.99 -7.01 -25.16
CA LYS A 88 -24.84 -7.94 -25.18
C LYS A 88 -23.59 -7.29 -25.77
N THR A 89 -23.74 -6.53 -26.85
CA THR A 89 -22.62 -5.78 -27.46
C THR A 89 -22.07 -4.75 -26.48
N LYS A 90 -22.94 -3.95 -25.84
CA LYS A 90 -22.51 -2.97 -24.82
C LYS A 90 -21.75 -3.59 -23.66
N VAL A 91 -22.25 -4.72 -23.12
CA VAL A 91 -21.58 -5.42 -22.03
C VAL A 91 -20.24 -6.02 -22.49
N THR A 92 -20.17 -6.55 -23.71
CA THR A 92 -18.93 -7.11 -24.29
C THR A 92 -17.87 -6.03 -24.56
N GLU A 93 -18.28 -4.84 -25.02
CA GLU A 93 -17.41 -3.67 -25.17
C GLU A 93 -16.91 -3.17 -23.81
N ALA A 94 -17.80 -3.10 -22.81
CA ALA A 94 -17.43 -2.73 -21.45
C ALA A 94 -16.44 -3.74 -20.84
N ILE A 95 -16.65 -5.05 -21.02
CA ILE A 95 -15.72 -6.11 -20.63
C ILE A 95 -14.34 -5.88 -21.27
N SER A 96 -14.30 -5.63 -22.58
CA SER A 96 -13.04 -5.37 -23.29
C SER A 96 -12.33 -4.11 -22.79
N ALA A 97 -13.08 -3.07 -22.42
CA ALA A 97 -12.53 -1.86 -21.82
C ALA A 97 -11.92 -2.12 -20.44
N VAL A 98 -12.58 -2.91 -19.59
CA VAL A 98 -12.04 -3.35 -18.29
C VAL A 98 -10.78 -4.18 -18.47
N GLU A 99 -10.77 -5.15 -19.38
CA GLU A 99 -9.60 -5.99 -19.67
C GLU A 99 -8.41 -5.16 -20.17
N ASN A 100 -8.65 -4.13 -20.99
CA ASN A 100 -7.59 -3.24 -21.45
C ASN A 100 -7.09 -2.30 -20.34
N ALA A 101 -7.97 -1.77 -19.49
CA ALA A 101 -7.57 -0.97 -18.33
C ALA A 101 -6.76 -1.81 -17.33
N ALA A 102 -7.14 -3.08 -17.11
CA ALA A 102 -6.47 -3.99 -16.20
C ALA A 102 -5.04 -4.38 -16.65
N LYS A 103 -4.73 -4.29 -17.95
CA LYS A 103 -3.36 -4.47 -18.48
C LYS A 103 -2.43 -3.30 -18.12
N GLY A 104 -2.98 -2.14 -17.80
CA GLY A 104 -2.24 -0.97 -17.32
C GLY A 104 -1.95 -1.02 -15.82
N GLU A 105 -1.36 0.05 -15.30
CA GLU A 105 -1.02 0.21 -13.87
C GLU A 105 -1.89 1.28 -13.18
N ASP A 106 -2.97 1.69 -13.83
CA ASP A 106 -3.78 2.84 -13.44
C ASP A 106 -5.00 2.41 -12.63
N VAL A 107 -4.87 2.41 -11.30
CA VAL A 107 -5.89 1.93 -10.35
C VAL A 107 -7.22 2.66 -10.53
N GLU A 108 -7.19 3.96 -10.79
CA GLU A 108 -8.40 4.77 -11.01
C GLU A 108 -9.09 4.41 -12.32
N ALA A 109 -8.32 4.17 -13.39
CA ALA A 109 -8.89 3.75 -14.67
C ALA A 109 -9.54 2.36 -14.57
N ILE A 110 -8.91 1.42 -13.86
CA ILE A 110 -9.46 0.08 -13.63
C ILE A 110 -10.78 0.18 -12.86
N LYS A 111 -10.79 0.91 -11.73
CA LYS A 111 -12.00 1.09 -10.92
C LYS A 111 -13.11 1.81 -11.70
N GLY A 112 -12.77 2.83 -12.50
CA GLY A 112 -13.73 3.55 -13.34
C GLY A 112 -14.33 2.66 -14.43
N ALA A 113 -13.53 1.82 -15.07
CA ALA A 113 -14.00 0.86 -16.06
C ALA A 113 -14.91 -0.20 -15.43
N VAL A 114 -14.53 -0.74 -14.27
CA VAL A 114 -15.33 -1.69 -13.49
C VAL A 114 -16.66 -1.07 -13.07
N ALA A 115 -16.64 0.18 -12.58
CA ALA A 115 -17.86 0.90 -12.24
C ALA A 115 -18.77 1.12 -13.46
N THR A 116 -18.21 1.33 -14.64
CA THR A 116 -18.97 1.47 -15.90
C THR A 116 -19.60 0.15 -16.35
N LEU A 117 -18.96 -0.98 -16.04
CA LEU A 117 -19.48 -2.32 -16.31
C LEU A 117 -20.60 -2.72 -15.33
N ILE A 118 -20.47 -2.36 -14.05
CA ILE A 118 -21.46 -2.68 -13.00
C ILE A 118 -22.65 -1.72 -13.04
N THR A 119 -22.40 -0.43 -13.30
CA THR A 119 -23.46 0.54 -13.43
C THR A 119 -24.03 0.37 -14.83
N PRO A 120 -25.25 -0.15 -15.00
CA PRO A 120 -25.88 -0.12 -16.31
C PRO A 120 -25.89 1.35 -16.70
N GLN A 121 -25.21 1.72 -17.79
CA GLN A 121 -25.26 3.07 -18.31
C GLN A 121 -26.73 3.38 -18.56
N ARG A 122 -27.35 3.99 -17.55
CA ARG A 122 -28.56 4.77 -17.66
C ARG A 122 -28.09 5.93 -18.51
N HIS A 123 -28.20 5.73 -19.81
CA HIS A 123 -28.01 6.74 -20.84
C HIS A 123 -28.47 8.07 -20.23
N PRO A 124 -27.61 9.10 -20.11
CA PRO A 124 -28.12 10.40 -19.71
C PRO A 124 -29.27 10.69 -20.68
N PRO A 125 -30.49 11.00 -20.21
CA PRO A 125 -31.60 11.23 -21.12
C PRO A 125 -31.11 12.26 -22.11
N SER A 126 -31.04 11.87 -23.39
CA SER A 126 -30.63 12.77 -24.46
C SER A 126 -31.37 14.08 -24.22
N PRO A 127 -30.69 15.24 -24.11
CA PRO A 127 -31.41 16.49 -24.00
C PRO A 127 -32.28 16.59 -25.25
N LYS A 128 -33.60 16.42 -25.06
CA LYS A 128 -34.59 16.63 -26.11
C LYS A 128 -34.46 18.10 -26.50
N PHE A 129 -33.90 18.35 -27.68
CA PHE A 129 -34.16 19.56 -28.44
C PHE A 129 -35.35 19.28 -29.37
#